data_AF-A0A496XG94-F1
#
_entry.id   AF-A0A496XG94-F1
#
_cell.length_a   1.000
_cell.length_b   1.000
_cell.length_c   1.000
_cell.angle_alpha   90.00
_cell.angle_beta   90.00
_cell.angle_gamma   90.00
#
_symmetry.space_group_name_H-M   'P 1'
#
loop_
_entity.id
_entity.type
_entity.pdbx_description
1 polymer ?
#
loop_
_entity_poly.entity_id
_entity_poly.type
_entity_poly.pdbx_seq_one_letter_code
_entity_poly.pdbx_strand_id
1 'polypeptide(L)'
;MAEPIISFIPENDKEFKAALEKMGESISDFRIPFQVIGNHWYKGNRKIFALKSGGLYPPLGGFNNIEKVKYRGAVMTKNKRAELIKAEQVGFVFPILRGATKRLEGSLVSKNGAGAVFFAGRKTMVMGTDIDYAKYHQSDRPRKTLPQRKVIFIDGGPAEIAKDAVVSGRIQAWTKIIEDYVAQVITGDASA
;
A
#
# COMPACT_ATOMS: atom_id res chain seq x y z
N MET A 1 -46.04 4.44 -35.62
CA MET A 1 -45.09 3.35 -35.37
C MET A 1 -43.72 3.99 -35.25
N ALA A 2 -43.04 3.83 -34.12
CA ALA A 2 -41.72 4.43 -33.90
C ALA A 2 -40.68 3.67 -34.73
N GLU A 3 -39.85 4.40 -35.49
CA GLU A 3 -38.73 3.81 -36.23
C GLU A 3 -37.65 3.30 -35.25
N PRO A 4 -37.02 2.16 -35.52
CA PRO A 4 -35.90 1.70 -34.73
C PRO A 4 -34.66 2.53 -35.10
N ILE A 5 -34.38 3.60 -34.35
CA ILE A 5 -33.09 4.29 -34.42
C ILE A 5 -32.08 3.48 -33.60
N ILE A 6 -31.57 2.40 -34.18
CA ILE A 6 -30.24 1.90 -33.84
C ILE A 6 -29.55 1.57 -35.16
N SER A 7 -29.07 2.60 -35.85
CA SER A 7 -28.10 2.41 -36.92
C SER A 7 -26.74 2.12 -36.28
N PHE A 8 -26.39 0.84 -36.14
CA PHE A 8 -25.00 0.44 -36.00
C PHE A 8 -24.32 0.73 -37.34
N ILE A 9 -23.69 1.89 -37.47
CA ILE A 9 -22.89 2.26 -38.65
C ILE A 9 -21.54 1.53 -38.50
N PRO A 10 -21.25 0.48 -39.28
CA PRO A 10 -20.02 -0.31 -39.15
C PRO A 10 -18.75 0.51 -39.41
N GLU A 11 -18.86 1.61 -40.16
CA GLU A 11 -17.78 2.57 -40.41
C GLU A 11 -17.37 3.31 -39.13
N ASN A 12 -18.33 3.67 -38.26
CA ASN A 12 -18.02 4.27 -36.95
C ASN A 12 -17.23 3.29 -36.08
N ASP A 13 -17.54 2.00 -36.13
CA ASP A 13 -16.80 0.97 -35.38
C ASP A 13 -15.36 0.81 -35.88
N LYS A 14 -15.13 0.92 -37.20
CA LYS A 14 -13.78 0.88 -37.78
C LYS A 14 -12.96 2.11 -37.43
N GLU A 15 -13.54 3.30 -37.55
CA GLU A 15 -12.88 4.55 -37.18
C GLU A 15 -12.61 4.62 -35.68
N PHE A 16 -13.57 4.18 -34.86
CA PHE A 16 -13.40 4.09 -33.41
C PHE A 16 -12.30 3.09 -33.03
N LYS A 17 -12.26 1.92 -33.66
CA LYS A 17 -11.19 0.94 -33.43
C LYS A 17 -9.81 1.48 -33.85
N ALA A 18 -9.72 2.13 -35.01
CA ALA A 18 -8.48 2.75 -35.48
C ALA A 18 -8.03 3.89 -34.54
N ALA A 19 -8.96 4.67 -34.00
CA ALA A 19 -8.68 5.68 -33.00
C ALA A 19 -8.17 5.06 -31.69
N LEU A 20 -8.78 3.96 -31.22
CA LEU A 20 -8.30 3.22 -30.04
C LEU A 20 -6.90 2.62 -30.25
N GLU A 21 -6.61 2.07 -31.43
CA GLU A 21 -5.30 1.53 -31.78
C GLU A 21 -4.24 2.64 -31.81
N LYS A 22 -4.52 3.75 -32.50
CA LYS A 22 -3.64 4.93 -32.53
C LYS A 22 -3.41 5.53 -31.14
N MET A 23 -4.44 5.55 -30.31
CA MET A 23 -4.36 5.98 -28.92
C MET A 23 -3.49 5.01 -28.10
N GLY A 24 -3.65 3.70 -28.29
CA GLY A 24 -2.81 2.68 -27.67
C GLY A 24 -1.33 2.74 -28.09
N GLU A 25 -1.05 3.14 -29.33
CA GLU A 25 0.31 3.41 -29.81
C GLU A 25 0.90 4.68 -29.17
N SER A 26 0.08 5.71 -28.99
CA SER A 26 0.47 6.99 -28.38
C SER A 26 0.78 6.82 -26.88
N ILE A 27 0.06 5.93 -26.19
CA ILE A 27 0.21 5.66 -24.76
C ILE A 27 1.16 4.46 -24.55
N SER A 28 2.42 4.62 -24.97
CA SER A 28 3.42 3.55 -24.87
C SER A 28 4.29 3.64 -23.60
N ASP A 29 4.25 4.77 -22.90
CA ASP A 29 5.08 5.05 -21.73
C ASP A 29 4.26 5.60 -20.56
N PHE A 30 4.21 4.85 -19.46
CA PHE A 30 3.55 5.22 -18.21
C PHE A 30 4.54 5.59 -17.11
N ARG A 31 5.83 5.82 -17.42
CA ARG A 31 6.83 6.16 -16.40
C ARG A 31 6.45 7.41 -15.60
N ILE A 32 5.86 8.42 -16.25
CA ILE A 32 5.39 9.65 -15.59
C ILE A 32 4.29 9.35 -14.57
N PRO A 33 3.12 8.78 -14.96
CA PRO A 33 2.07 8.47 -13.98
C PRO A 33 2.53 7.46 -12.92
N PHE A 34 3.40 6.50 -13.26
CA PHE A 34 3.96 5.56 -12.27
C PHE A 34 4.84 6.24 -11.22
N GLN A 35 5.59 7.29 -11.57
CA GLN A 35 6.33 8.08 -10.57
C GLN A 35 5.39 8.84 -9.64
N VAL A 36 4.31 9.41 -10.17
CA VAL A 36 3.28 10.11 -9.37
C VAL A 36 2.60 9.13 -8.42
N ILE A 37 2.22 7.95 -8.91
CA ILE A 37 1.66 6.86 -8.10
C ILE A 37 2.65 6.41 -7.02
N GLY A 38 3.93 6.26 -7.35
CA GLY A 38 4.97 5.94 -6.38
C GLY A 38 5.07 6.97 -5.25
N ASN A 39 5.05 8.26 -5.59
CA ASN A 39 5.04 9.32 -4.59
C ASN A 39 3.78 9.28 -3.71
N HIS A 40 2.62 9.01 -4.31
CA HIS A 40 1.36 8.82 -3.59
C HIS A 40 1.45 7.64 -2.61
N TRP A 41 1.99 6.51 -3.05
CA TRP A 41 2.22 5.31 -2.26
C TRP A 41 3.04 5.60 -1.00
N TYR A 42 4.23 6.20 -1.15
CA TYR A 42 5.10 6.51 -0.02
C TYR A 42 4.48 7.51 0.95
N LYS A 43 3.76 8.53 0.42
CA LYS A 43 3.03 9.50 1.25
C LYS A 43 1.93 8.82 2.07
N GLY A 44 1.15 7.92 1.45
CA GLY A 44 0.12 7.15 2.14
C GLY A 44 0.70 6.22 3.20
N ASN A 45 1.82 5.55 2.92
CA ASN A 45 2.46 4.65 3.87
C ASN A 45 3.03 5.38 5.07
N ARG A 46 3.61 6.58 4.89
CA ARG A 46 4.03 7.43 6.03
C ARG A 46 2.90 7.66 7.02
N LYS A 47 1.67 7.86 6.53
CA LYS A 47 0.49 8.03 7.39
C LYS A 47 0.11 6.74 8.14
N ILE A 48 0.18 5.58 7.48
CA ILE A 48 -0.05 4.27 8.11
C ILE A 48 0.93 4.06 9.27
N PHE A 49 2.21 4.32 9.05
CA PHE A 49 3.23 4.15 10.08
C PHE A 49 3.18 5.25 11.15
N ALA A 50 2.66 6.44 10.86
CA ALA A 50 2.52 7.56 11.81
C ALA A 50 1.37 7.40 12.82
N LEU A 51 0.46 6.44 12.63
CA LEU A 51 -0.58 6.14 13.61
C LEU A 51 0.07 5.79 14.97
N LYS A 52 -0.20 6.62 15.99
CA LYS A 52 0.34 6.47 17.36
C LYS A 52 -0.34 5.33 18.13
N SER A 53 -1.54 4.94 17.74
CA SER A 53 -2.17 3.72 18.24
C SER A 53 -1.55 2.50 17.54
N GLY A 54 -1.73 1.30 18.08
CA GLY A 54 -1.33 0.06 17.38
C GLY A 54 -2.07 -0.16 16.03
N GLY A 55 -2.84 0.82 15.56
CA GLY A 55 -3.88 0.66 14.56
C GLY A 55 -4.95 -0.30 15.08
N LEU A 56 -5.52 -1.07 14.16
CA LEU A 56 -6.39 -2.24 14.41
C LEU A 56 -5.73 -3.34 15.26
N TYR A 57 -4.45 -3.20 15.59
CA TYR A 57 -3.61 -4.31 16.03
C TYR A 57 -2.98 -4.04 17.41
N PRO A 58 -3.52 -4.61 18.49
CA PRO A 58 -3.05 -4.36 19.86
C PRO A 58 -1.57 -4.70 20.06
N PRO A 59 -0.85 -4.04 21.00
CA PRO A 59 0.57 -4.29 21.26
C PRO A 59 0.89 -5.74 21.67
N LEU A 60 2.18 -6.11 21.63
CA LEU A 60 2.66 -7.51 21.72
C LEU A 60 2.32 -8.19 23.05
N GLY A 61 1.42 -9.18 22.99
CA GLY A 61 1.18 -10.17 24.06
C GLY A 61 0.41 -11.42 23.59
N GLY A 62 0.29 -11.63 22.27
CA GLY A 62 -0.53 -12.68 21.67
C GLY A 62 -2.03 -12.43 21.82
N PHE A 63 -2.84 -13.47 21.59
CA PHE A 63 -4.31 -13.44 21.74
C PHE A 63 -4.77 -13.30 23.21
N ASN A 64 -3.85 -13.47 24.19
CA ASN A 64 -4.09 -13.39 25.64
C ASN A 64 -3.12 -12.42 26.33
N ASN A 65 -3.03 -11.21 25.81
CA ASN A 65 -2.17 -10.13 26.28
C ASN A 65 -2.45 -9.65 27.73
N ILE A 66 -3.60 -10.04 28.31
CA ILE A 66 -4.04 -9.69 29.67
C ILE A 66 -3.67 -10.77 30.71
N GLU A 67 -3.24 -11.94 30.27
CA GLU A 67 -2.89 -13.06 31.17
C GLU A 67 -1.74 -12.67 32.10
N LYS A 68 -1.90 -12.94 33.40
CA LYS A 68 -0.89 -12.63 34.41
C LYS A 68 0.22 -13.69 34.39
N VAL A 69 1.46 -13.23 34.32
CA VAL A 69 2.68 -14.04 34.35
C VAL A 69 3.64 -13.49 35.38
N LYS A 70 4.40 -14.38 36.03
CA LYS A 70 5.47 -13.96 36.94
C LYS A 70 6.74 -13.67 36.13
N TYR A 71 7.30 -12.47 36.28
CA TYR A 71 8.55 -12.08 35.65
C TYR A 71 9.38 -11.29 36.65
N ARG A 72 10.62 -11.73 36.91
CA ARG A 72 11.54 -11.14 37.90
C ARG A 72 10.87 -10.89 39.27
N GLY A 73 10.14 -11.89 39.78
CA GLY A 73 9.49 -11.82 41.08
C GLY A 73 8.14 -11.09 41.11
N ALA A 74 7.84 -10.21 40.13
CA ALA A 74 6.58 -9.48 40.05
C ALA A 74 5.55 -10.21 39.17
N VAL A 75 4.26 -10.10 39.53
CA VAL A 75 3.15 -10.57 38.70
C VAL A 75 2.72 -9.43 37.77
N MET A 76 2.79 -9.65 36.46
CA MET A 76 2.47 -8.66 35.44
C MET A 76 1.77 -9.30 34.25
N THR A 77 1.17 -8.51 33.36
CA THR A 77 0.53 -9.08 32.16
C THR A 77 1.57 -9.58 31.16
N LYS A 78 1.18 -10.54 30.29
CA LYS A 78 2.01 -10.99 29.16
C LYS A 78 2.47 -9.83 28.28
N ASN A 79 1.62 -8.82 28.06
CA ASN A 79 1.99 -7.58 27.39
C ASN A 79 3.15 -6.88 28.11
N LYS A 80 3.01 -6.65 29.42
CA LYS A 80 4.01 -5.89 30.17
C LYS A 80 5.36 -6.61 30.22
N ARG A 81 5.33 -7.93 30.36
CA ARG A 81 6.54 -8.77 30.26
C ARG A 81 7.20 -8.62 28.89
N ALA A 82 6.44 -8.69 27.80
CA ALA A 82 6.98 -8.55 26.44
C ALA A 82 7.57 -7.16 26.17
N GLU A 83 6.97 -6.10 26.73
CA GLU A 83 7.54 -4.75 26.69
C GLU A 83 8.89 -4.67 27.42
N LEU A 84 8.97 -5.23 28.63
CA LEU A 84 10.21 -5.22 29.42
C LEU A 84 11.32 -6.01 28.72
N ILE A 85 11.03 -7.21 28.22
CA ILE A 85 12.03 -8.02 27.47
C ILE A 85 12.57 -7.24 26.27
N LYS A 86 11.72 -6.54 25.52
CA LYS A 86 12.19 -5.72 24.39
C LYS A 86 13.02 -4.52 24.83
N ALA A 87 12.59 -3.83 25.88
CA ALA A 87 13.34 -2.71 26.43
C ALA A 87 14.72 -3.17 26.92
N GLU A 88 14.82 -4.37 27.49
CA GLU A 88 16.09 -4.99 27.89
C GLU A 88 16.95 -5.38 26.67
N GLN A 89 16.36 -5.93 25.61
CA GLN A 89 17.10 -6.40 24.43
C GLN A 89 17.59 -5.27 23.52
N VAL A 90 16.82 -4.18 23.40
CA VAL A 90 17.05 -3.14 22.38
C VAL A 90 17.12 -1.73 22.97
N GLY A 91 16.89 -1.56 24.28
CA GLY A 91 16.91 -0.27 24.96
C GLY A 91 15.63 0.57 24.84
N PHE A 92 14.64 0.14 24.04
CA PHE A 92 13.35 0.82 23.89
C PHE A 92 12.24 -0.12 23.43
N VAL A 93 10.98 0.28 23.66
CA VAL A 93 9.79 -0.46 23.19
C VAL A 93 9.34 0.11 21.84
N PHE A 94 9.26 -0.73 20.81
CA PHE A 94 8.79 -0.35 19.48
C PHE A 94 7.50 -1.07 19.06
N PRO A 95 6.65 -0.43 18.23
CA PRO A 95 5.54 -1.09 17.56
C PRO A 95 6.03 -2.21 16.64
N ILE A 96 5.32 -3.35 16.57
CA ILE A 96 5.73 -4.54 15.77
C ILE A 96 6.07 -4.17 14.32
N LEU A 97 5.25 -3.29 13.72
CA LEU A 97 5.41 -2.89 12.33
C LEU A 97 6.64 -2.00 12.09
N ARG A 98 7.10 -1.29 13.12
CA ARG A 98 8.32 -0.47 13.03
C ARG A 98 9.57 -1.31 13.30
N GLY A 99 9.48 -2.31 14.17
CA GLY A 99 10.66 -3.11 14.54
C GLY A 99 11.72 -2.26 15.27
N ALA A 100 12.76 -2.92 15.78
CA ALA A 100 13.91 -2.24 16.38
C ALA A 100 14.68 -1.39 15.36
N THR A 101 14.83 -1.93 14.14
CA THR A 101 15.70 -1.39 13.10
C THR A 101 15.01 -0.43 12.14
N LYS A 102 13.66 -0.30 12.21
CA LYS A 102 12.87 0.51 11.28
C LYS A 102 13.05 0.14 9.80
N ARG A 103 13.62 -1.03 9.48
CA ARG A 103 13.90 -1.45 8.10
C ARG A 103 12.64 -1.63 7.27
N LEU A 104 11.63 -2.33 7.81
CA LEU A 104 10.35 -2.50 7.11
C LEU A 104 9.65 -1.15 6.87
N GLU A 105 9.56 -0.31 7.91
CA GLU A 105 9.02 1.04 7.78
C GLU A 105 9.77 1.83 6.70
N GLY A 106 11.11 1.89 6.80
CA GLY A 106 11.98 2.57 5.85
C GLY A 106 11.77 2.12 4.41
N SER A 107 11.67 0.81 4.18
CA SER A 107 11.44 0.22 2.86
C SER A 107 10.08 0.59 2.24
N LEU A 108 9.08 0.90 3.08
CA LEU A 108 7.71 1.18 2.64
C LEU A 108 7.36 2.68 2.62
N VAL A 109 8.15 3.53 3.27
CA VAL A 109 7.93 4.99 3.34
C VAL A 109 8.88 5.82 2.47
N SER A 110 9.91 5.19 1.90
CA SER A 110 10.89 5.83 1.04
C SER A 110 11.30 4.92 -0.11
N LYS A 111 11.44 5.49 -1.31
CA LYS A 111 11.99 4.80 -2.49
C LYS A 111 13.44 4.36 -2.29
N ASN A 112 14.20 5.10 -1.48
CA ASN A 112 15.62 4.83 -1.22
C ASN A 112 15.82 4.13 0.13
N GLY A 113 14.76 3.61 0.74
CA GLY A 113 14.85 2.85 1.98
C GLY A 113 15.61 1.54 1.77
N ALA A 114 16.36 1.11 2.79
CA ALA A 114 17.01 -0.20 2.76
C ALA A 114 15.94 -1.30 2.60
N GLY A 115 15.99 -1.99 1.46
CA GLY A 115 15.03 -3.02 1.10
C GLY A 115 13.75 -2.52 0.42
N ALA A 116 13.70 -1.26 0.02
CA ALA A 116 12.62 -0.72 -0.81
C ALA A 116 12.71 -1.31 -2.23
N VAL A 117 11.58 -1.79 -2.74
CA VAL A 117 11.45 -2.22 -4.14
C VAL A 117 10.64 -1.16 -4.87
N PHE A 118 11.24 -0.52 -5.86
CA PHE A 118 10.56 0.39 -6.78
C PHE A 118 11.12 0.26 -8.19
N PHE A 119 10.26 -0.12 -9.12
CA PHE A 119 10.55 -0.16 -10.55
C PHE A 119 9.37 0.46 -11.30
N ALA A 120 9.68 1.42 -12.18
CA ALA A 120 8.71 2.03 -13.09
C ALA A 120 9.23 1.85 -14.52
N GLY A 121 8.76 0.79 -15.18
CA GLY A 121 8.98 0.55 -16.59
C GLY A 121 7.96 1.29 -17.44
N ARG A 122 8.03 1.12 -18.76
CA ARG A 122 7.10 1.78 -19.69
C ARG A 122 5.65 1.34 -19.52
N LYS A 123 5.40 0.07 -19.19
CA LYS A 123 4.04 -0.50 -19.05
C LYS A 123 3.82 -1.24 -17.74
N THR A 124 4.85 -1.36 -16.92
CA THR A 124 4.81 -2.12 -15.68
C THR A 124 5.39 -1.30 -14.54
N MET A 125 4.79 -1.43 -13.38
CA MET A 125 5.27 -0.83 -12.15
C MET A 125 5.30 -1.91 -11.07
N VAL A 126 6.42 -1.97 -10.34
CA VAL A 126 6.59 -2.86 -9.18
C VAL A 126 6.96 -2.00 -7.99
N MET A 127 6.19 -2.11 -6.91
CA MET A 127 6.44 -1.41 -5.65
C MET A 127 6.28 -2.36 -4.47
N GLY A 128 7.14 -2.26 -3.48
CA GLY A 128 7.07 -3.10 -2.30
C GLY A 128 8.31 -3.06 -1.43
N THR A 129 8.60 -4.19 -0.81
CA THR A 129 9.72 -4.39 0.11
C THR A 129 10.32 -5.78 -0.10
N ASP A 130 11.64 -5.89 -0.05
CA ASP A 130 12.38 -7.16 -0.08
C ASP A 130 12.59 -7.74 1.33
N ILE A 131 12.11 -7.04 2.36
CA ILE A 131 12.32 -7.40 3.74
C ILE A 131 11.60 -8.71 4.03
N ASP A 132 12.39 -9.74 4.33
CA ASP A 132 11.93 -11.13 4.43
C ASP A 132 10.70 -11.33 5.31
N TYR A 133 10.63 -10.63 6.44
CA TYR A 133 9.52 -10.80 7.37
C TYR A 133 8.24 -10.06 6.96
N ALA A 134 8.29 -9.18 5.94
CA ALA A 134 7.12 -8.50 5.41
C ALA A 134 6.10 -9.49 4.82
N LYS A 135 6.56 -10.60 4.22
CA LYS A 135 5.68 -11.66 3.69
C LYS A 135 4.78 -12.28 4.77
N TYR A 136 5.28 -12.35 6.01
CA TYR A 136 4.52 -12.88 7.13
C TYR A 136 3.40 -11.94 7.59
N HIS A 137 3.59 -10.64 7.39
CA HIS A 137 2.63 -9.60 7.68
C HIS A 137 1.53 -9.49 6.62
N GLN A 138 1.86 -9.78 5.36
CA GLN A 138 0.93 -9.71 4.24
C GLN A 138 0.09 -10.98 4.03
N SER A 139 0.61 -12.15 4.39
CA SER A 139 -0.08 -13.44 4.21
C SER A 139 -1.33 -13.60 5.10
N ASP A 140 -2.40 -14.16 4.53
CA ASP A 140 -3.66 -14.50 5.25
C ASP A 140 -3.62 -15.82 6.01
N ARG A 141 -2.49 -16.54 5.99
CA ARG A 141 -2.38 -17.82 6.69
C ARG A 141 -2.37 -17.58 8.21
N PRO A 142 -3.18 -18.33 8.99
CA PRO A 142 -3.21 -18.19 10.44
C PRO A 142 -1.84 -18.55 11.03
N ARG A 143 -1.37 -17.75 11.99
CA ARG A 143 -0.10 -17.98 12.68
C ARG A 143 -0.31 -18.08 14.18
N LYS A 144 0.42 -18.99 14.81
CA LYS A 144 0.36 -19.23 16.26
C LYS A 144 1.04 -18.12 17.08
N THR A 145 2.08 -17.49 16.53
CA THR A 145 3.01 -16.62 17.30
C THR A 145 3.01 -15.16 16.89
N LEU A 146 2.64 -14.83 15.65
CA LEU A 146 2.67 -13.46 15.14
C LEU A 146 1.29 -13.08 14.59
N PRO A 147 0.61 -12.08 15.17
CA PRO A 147 -0.65 -11.60 14.62
C PRO A 147 -0.44 -11.01 13.23
N GLN A 148 -1.39 -11.26 12.34
CA GLN A 148 -1.39 -10.67 11.00
C GLN A 148 -1.46 -9.14 11.12
N ARG A 149 -0.64 -8.45 10.32
CA ARG A 149 -0.65 -6.99 10.24
C ARG A 149 -0.29 -6.58 8.82
N LYS A 150 -1.28 -6.52 7.94
CA LYS A 150 -1.03 -6.12 6.56
C LYS A 150 -0.38 -4.73 6.56
N VAL A 151 0.60 -4.54 5.70
CA VAL A 151 1.38 -3.29 5.58
C VAL A 151 1.24 -2.67 4.19
N ILE A 152 0.86 -3.49 3.20
CA ILE A 152 0.62 -3.10 1.82
C ILE A 152 -0.89 -3.15 1.59
N PHE A 153 -1.46 -2.03 1.20
CA PHE A 153 -2.88 -1.88 0.88
C PHE A 153 -3.01 -1.18 -0.47
N ILE A 154 -3.70 -1.83 -1.42
CA ILE A 154 -4.04 -1.24 -2.71
C ILE A 154 -5.36 -0.48 -2.58
N ASP A 155 -6.38 -1.12 -2.00
CA ASP A 155 -7.56 -0.53 -1.37
C ASP A 155 -8.03 -1.50 -0.27
N GLY A 156 -8.74 -1.00 0.74
CA GLY A 156 -9.35 -1.84 1.79
C GLY A 156 -8.34 -2.49 2.76
N GLY A 157 -8.60 -2.37 4.06
CA GLY A 157 -7.75 -2.83 5.16
C GLY A 157 -8.03 -2.03 6.43
N PRO A 158 -7.15 -1.96 7.45
CA PRO A 158 -7.22 -0.96 8.51
C PRO A 158 -7.35 0.49 7.99
N ALA A 159 -7.10 0.70 6.70
CA ALA A 159 -7.39 1.90 5.93
C ALA A 159 -8.90 2.24 5.82
N GLU A 160 -9.81 1.28 5.86
CA GLU A 160 -11.26 1.53 6.02
C GLU A 160 -11.59 2.13 7.40
N ILE A 161 -10.73 1.87 8.39
CA ILE A 161 -10.78 2.51 9.71
C ILE A 161 -10.01 3.83 9.72
N ALA A 162 -9.06 4.02 8.79
CA ALA A 162 -8.38 5.28 8.63
C ALA A 162 -9.35 6.26 7.95
N LYS A 163 -9.84 7.25 8.70
CA LYS A 163 -10.64 8.38 8.18
C LYS A 163 -9.90 9.25 7.14
N ASP A 164 -8.71 8.85 6.71
CA ASP A 164 -7.82 9.63 5.86
C ASP A 164 -8.00 9.22 4.39
N ALA A 165 -8.55 10.15 3.61
CA ALA A 165 -8.84 9.98 2.19
C ALA A 165 -7.62 9.59 1.34
N VAL A 166 -6.40 9.90 1.79
CA VAL A 166 -5.15 9.53 1.07
C VAL A 166 -4.89 8.02 1.11
N VAL A 167 -5.49 7.31 2.08
CA VAL A 167 -5.30 5.86 2.27
C VAL A 167 -6.51 5.07 1.80
N SER A 168 -7.73 5.58 2.00
CA SER A 168 -8.99 4.88 1.68
C SER A 168 -9.44 5.01 0.22
N GLY A 169 -8.81 5.88 -0.59
CA GLY A 169 -9.18 6.13 -1.98
C GLY A 169 -8.02 5.93 -2.97
N ARG A 170 -7.13 4.96 -2.70
CA ARG A 170 -5.87 4.82 -3.44
C ARG A 170 -6.12 4.34 -4.86
N ILE A 171 -7.00 3.35 -5.07
CA ILE A 171 -7.31 2.89 -6.42
C ILE A 171 -7.90 4.04 -7.22
N GLN A 172 -8.88 4.77 -6.67
CA GLN A 172 -9.53 5.88 -7.37
C GLN A 172 -8.51 6.99 -7.71
N ALA A 173 -7.62 7.32 -6.77
CA ALA A 173 -6.56 8.29 -7.02
C ALA A 173 -5.57 7.83 -8.10
N TRP A 174 -5.17 6.55 -8.10
CA TRP A 174 -4.23 6.00 -9.08
C TRP A 174 -4.86 5.86 -10.46
N THR A 175 -6.10 5.41 -10.53
CA THR A 175 -6.89 5.38 -11.76
C THR A 175 -7.00 6.79 -12.33
N LYS A 176 -7.34 7.78 -11.50
CA LYS A 176 -7.41 9.17 -11.94
C LYS A 176 -6.07 9.70 -12.47
N ILE A 177 -4.95 9.39 -11.82
CA ILE A 177 -3.62 9.78 -12.31
C ILE A 177 -3.35 9.21 -13.72
N ILE A 178 -3.77 7.98 -13.97
CA ILE A 178 -3.62 7.34 -15.28
C ILE A 178 -4.57 7.97 -16.29
N GLU A 179 -5.84 8.19 -15.93
CA GLU A 179 -6.84 8.86 -16.77
C GLU A 179 -6.40 10.27 -17.16
N ASP A 180 -5.95 11.08 -16.20
CA ASP A 180 -5.45 12.44 -16.42
C ASP A 180 -4.23 12.42 -17.37
N TYR A 181 -3.30 11.47 -17.18
CA TYR A 181 -2.15 11.32 -18.07
C TYR A 181 -2.56 10.94 -19.49
N VAL A 182 -3.46 9.95 -19.62
CA VAL A 182 -3.98 9.51 -20.92
C VAL A 182 -4.70 10.66 -21.63
N ALA A 183 -5.52 11.42 -20.91
CA ALA A 183 -6.19 12.60 -21.45
C ALA A 183 -5.17 13.64 -21.95
N GLN A 184 -4.13 13.95 -21.17
CA GLN A 184 -3.08 14.90 -21.58
C GLN A 184 -2.30 14.43 -22.81
N VAL A 185 -2.02 13.13 -22.94
CA VAL A 185 -1.38 12.57 -24.13
C VAL A 185 -2.28 12.71 -25.36
N ILE A 186 -3.59 12.52 -25.19
CA ILE A 186 -4.58 12.65 -26.27
C ILE A 186 -4.75 14.11 -26.69
N THR A 187 -4.80 15.05 -25.74
CA THR A 187 -4.97 16.49 -26.03
C THR A 187 -3.68 17.15 -26.52
N GLY A 188 -2.54 16.47 -26.38
CA GLY A 188 -1.22 16.99 -26.76
C GLY A 188 -0.57 17.87 -25.69
N ASP A 189 -1.16 17.94 -24.49
CA ASP A 189 -0.66 18.73 -23.36
C ASP A 189 0.44 18.03 -22.55
N ALA A 190 0.58 16.70 -22.70
CA ALA A 190 1.68 15.94 -22.11
C ALA A 190 2.97 16.14 -22.92
N SER A 191 3.58 17.33 -22.82
CA SER A 191 4.93 17.54 -23.34
C SER A 191 5.94 16.74 -22.51
N ALA A 192 6.71 15.90 -23.21
CA ALA A 192 7.73 14.97 -22.70
C ALA A 192 8.82 15.61 -21.82
#